data_AF-A0A0Q0YKK3-F1
#
_entry.id   AF-A0A0Q0YKK3-F1
#
_cell.length_a   1.000
_cell.length_b   1.000
_cell.length_c   1.000
_cell.angle_alpha   90.00
_cell.angle_beta   90.00
_cell.angle_gamma   90.00
#
_symmetry.space_group_name_H-M   'P 1'
#
loop_
_entity.id
_entity.type
_entity.pdbx_description
1 polymer ?
#
loop_
_entity_poly.entity_id
_entity_poly.type
_entity_poly.pdbx_seq_one_letter_code
_entity_poly.pdbx_strand_id
1 'polypeptide(L)'
;MDRRVSAVDVAAYIEGMVSLDEGGAMKIQKLTYYAQAWSLAWRGIPLFDDEVQAWRDGPVVPNLYRENKYKRVNGKLAAASRDLSDVQKAVVEAVVDFYGDFSAQELSDRTHKEEPWQRARRGLKQEERGREVITVKEMRNFYMKQALMEERRSVPSAPSETLSSADVAKVEEVGRQQAKKWAATLEWLKDK
;
A
#
# COMPACT_ATOMS: atom_id res chain seq x y z
N MET A 1 0.50 -20.90 4.29
CA MET A 1 -0.27 -19.92 5.08
C MET A 1 0.46 -18.60 4.98
N ASP A 2 -0.26 -17.49 4.76
CA ASP A 2 0.36 -16.17 4.67
C ASP A 2 1.00 -15.81 6.03
N ARG A 3 2.29 -15.49 6.03
CA ARG A 3 3.06 -15.26 7.26
C ARG A 3 2.87 -13.81 7.70
N ARG A 4 2.67 -13.56 9.00
CA ARG A 4 2.68 -12.19 9.51
C ARG A 4 4.10 -11.61 9.46
N VAL A 5 4.23 -10.45 8.84
CA VAL A 5 5.47 -9.68 8.74
C VAL A 5 5.21 -8.24 9.17
N SER A 6 6.25 -7.53 9.62
CA SER A 6 6.17 -6.11 9.94
C SER A 6 6.42 -5.25 8.70
N ALA A 7 6.03 -3.97 8.76
CA ALA A 7 6.42 -2.99 7.74
C ALA A 7 7.94 -2.83 7.62
N VAL A 8 8.70 -3.12 8.68
CA VAL A 8 10.17 -3.06 8.69
C VAL A 8 10.76 -4.20 7.87
N ASP A 9 10.16 -5.40 7.96
CA ASP A 9 10.58 -6.57 7.20
C ASP A 9 10.37 -6.34 5.69
N VAL A 10 9.18 -5.81 5.32
CA VAL A 10 8.86 -5.42 3.95
C VAL A 10 9.80 -4.32 3.45
N ALA A 11 10.02 -3.27 4.25
CA ALA A 11 10.92 -2.18 3.90
C ALA A 11 12.37 -2.62 3.72
N ALA A 12 12.85 -3.56 4.54
CA ALA A 12 14.18 -4.12 4.41
C ALA A 12 14.34 -4.98 3.15
N TYR A 13 13.27 -5.65 2.69
CA TYR A 13 13.26 -6.32 1.40
C TYR A 13 13.35 -5.31 0.26
N ILE A 14 12.52 -4.26 0.28
CA ILE A 14 12.54 -3.15 -0.69
C ILE A 14 13.91 -2.48 -0.76
N GLU A 15 14.54 -2.17 0.38
CA GLU A 15 15.87 -1.56 0.46
C GLU A 15 16.95 -2.40 -0.25
N GLY A 16 16.77 -3.73 -0.35
CA GLY A 16 17.67 -4.60 -1.11
C GLY A 16 17.50 -4.53 -2.63
N MET A 17 16.41 -3.93 -3.12
CA MET A 17 16.03 -3.92 -4.54
C MET A 17 16.20 -2.56 -5.22
N VAL A 18 16.20 -1.47 -4.44
CA VAL A 18 16.23 -0.11 -4.99
C VAL A 18 17.51 0.61 -4.63
N SER A 19 17.96 1.49 -5.53
CA SER A 19 19.00 2.47 -5.17
C SER A 19 18.42 3.51 -4.21
N LEU A 20 19.14 3.75 -3.12
CA LEU A 20 18.80 4.77 -2.13
C LEU A 20 19.73 5.96 -2.32
N ASP A 21 19.25 6.93 -3.07
CA ASP A 21 19.85 8.24 -3.26
C ASP A 21 19.28 9.25 -2.22
N GLU A 22 19.33 10.54 -2.56
CA GLU A 22 18.77 11.59 -1.70
C GLU A 22 17.26 11.35 -1.45
N GLY A 23 16.87 11.36 -0.17
CA GLY A 23 15.49 11.08 0.21
C GLY A 23 15.14 9.58 0.29
N GLY A 24 16.13 8.68 0.26
CA GLY A 24 15.91 7.23 0.38
C GLY A 24 15.00 6.80 1.54
N ALA A 25 15.04 7.49 2.69
CA ALA A 25 14.14 7.21 3.80
C ALA A 25 12.65 7.47 3.47
N MET A 26 12.36 8.50 2.68
CA MET A 26 11.03 8.81 2.20
C MET A 26 10.61 7.85 1.09
N LYS A 27 11.52 7.50 0.17
CA LYS A 27 11.27 6.49 -0.88
C LYS A 27 10.86 5.15 -0.28
N ILE A 28 11.59 4.66 0.72
CA ILE A 28 11.24 3.42 1.44
C ILE A 28 9.84 3.50 2.04
N GLN A 29 9.49 4.62 2.70
CA GLN A 29 8.15 4.80 3.28
C GLN A 29 7.05 4.71 2.23
N LYS A 30 7.25 5.37 1.08
CA LYS A 30 6.26 5.40 0.00
C LYS A 30 6.11 4.04 -0.66
N LEU A 31 7.21 3.36 -0.99
CA LEU A 31 7.18 2.01 -1.56
C LEU A 31 6.55 1.00 -0.60
N THR A 32 6.84 1.09 0.71
CA THR A 32 6.21 0.22 1.72
C THR A 32 4.71 0.46 1.83
N TYR A 33 4.27 1.71 1.77
CA TYR A 33 2.84 2.06 1.69
C TYR A 33 2.16 1.50 0.43
N TYR A 34 2.78 1.67 -0.74
CA TYR A 34 2.23 1.12 -1.99
C TYR A 34 2.14 -0.41 -1.94
N ALA A 35 3.13 -1.10 -1.35
CA ALA A 35 3.09 -2.55 -1.17
C ALA A 35 1.89 -3.01 -0.30
N GLN A 36 1.61 -2.30 0.80
CA GLN A 36 0.41 -2.53 1.61
C GLN A 36 -0.87 -2.32 0.79
N ALA A 37 -0.95 -1.20 0.08
CA ALA A 37 -2.15 -0.80 -0.64
C ALA A 37 -2.47 -1.74 -1.82
N TRP A 38 -1.44 -2.16 -2.57
CA TRP A 38 -1.59 -3.11 -3.68
C TRP A 38 -1.82 -4.56 -3.21
N SER A 39 -1.24 -4.99 -2.09
CA SER A 39 -1.63 -6.27 -1.45
C SER A 39 -3.13 -6.28 -1.13
N LEU A 40 -3.64 -5.19 -0.55
CA LEU A 40 -5.06 -5.06 -0.23
C LEU A 40 -5.94 -5.07 -1.48
N ALA A 41 -5.51 -4.44 -2.56
CA ALA A 41 -6.26 -4.38 -3.82
C ALA A 41 -6.30 -5.74 -4.54
N TRP A 42 -5.16 -6.43 -4.66
CA TRP A 42 -5.08 -7.68 -5.40
C TRP A 42 -5.55 -8.89 -4.61
N ARG A 43 -5.29 -8.91 -3.30
CA ARG A 43 -5.48 -10.09 -2.45
C ARG A 43 -6.59 -9.92 -1.42
N GLY A 44 -7.00 -8.68 -1.15
CA GLY A 44 -7.86 -8.37 -0.02
C GLY A 44 -7.16 -8.49 1.35
N ILE A 45 -5.89 -8.90 1.39
CA ILE A 45 -5.15 -9.24 2.61
C ILE A 45 -4.08 -8.16 2.86
N PRO A 46 -3.99 -7.59 4.08
CA PRO A 46 -2.89 -6.72 4.48
C PRO A 46 -1.53 -7.40 4.31
N LEU A 47 -0.53 -6.68 3.82
CA LEU A 47 0.84 -7.19 3.74
C LEU A 47 1.50 -7.22 5.13
N PHE A 48 1.21 -6.19 5.95
CA PHE A 48 1.63 -6.07 7.35
C PHE A 48 0.50 -5.46 8.21
N ASP A 49 0.65 -5.58 9.54
CA ASP A 49 -0.34 -5.12 10.53
C ASP A 49 -0.07 -3.69 11.06
N ASP A 50 1.13 -3.11 10.82
CA ASP A 50 1.45 -1.74 11.23
C ASP A 50 0.50 -0.69 10.62
N GLU A 51 0.14 0.32 11.42
CA GLU A 51 -0.70 1.43 10.96
C GLU A 51 0.04 2.37 10.00
N VAL A 52 -0.69 2.88 9.01
CA VAL A 52 -0.24 3.94 8.11
C VAL A 52 -0.92 5.25 8.53
N GLN A 53 -0.14 6.32 8.70
CA GLN A 53 -0.63 7.65 9.04
C GLN A 53 -0.43 8.64 7.89
N ALA A 54 -1.35 9.59 7.74
CA ALA A 54 -1.29 10.61 6.71
C ALA A 54 -0.46 11.82 7.14
N TRP A 55 0.86 11.65 7.13
CA TRP A 55 1.77 12.74 7.50
C TRP A 55 1.84 13.81 6.41
N ARG A 56 2.40 14.98 6.73
CA ARG A 56 2.57 16.11 5.80
C ARG A 56 3.25 15.69 4.51
N ASP A 57 4.33 14.93 4.62
CA ASP A 57 5.15 14.52 3.46
C ASP A 57 4.64 13.18 2.87
N GLY A 58 3.34 12.91 3.02
CA GLY A 58 2.66 11.72 2.49
C GLY A 58 2.40 10.63 3.54
N PRO A 59 1.91 9.44 3.11
CA PRO A 59 1.69 8.31 4.01
C PRO A 59 3.01 7.85 4.63
N VAL A 60 2.96 7.53 5.92
CA VAL A 60 4.10 7.09 6.73
C VAL A 60 3.65 5.99 7.66
N VAL A 61 4.42 4.90 7.72
CA VAL A 61 4.34 3.92 8.80
C VAL A 61 5.22 4.41 9.96
N PRO A 62 4.65 4.83 11.11
CA PRO A 62 5.42 5.46 12.19
C PRO A 62 6.48 4.54 12.80
N ASN A 63 6.17 3.25 12.91
CA ASN A 63 7.11 2.25 13.40
C ASN A 63 8.34 2.17 12.50
N LEU A 64 8.13 1.96 11.19
CA LEU A 64 9.19 1.99 10.18
C LEU A 64 9.97 3.31 10.19
N TYR A 65 9.30 4.46 10.36
CA TYR A 65 10.00 5.75 10.41
C TYR A 65 11.00 5.79 11.57
N ARG A 66 10.59 5.33 12.75
CA ARG A 66 11.45 5.27 13.93
C ARG A 66 12.61 4.30 13.74
N GLU A 67 12.35 3.09 13.23
CA GLU A 67 13.37 2.07 12.99
C GLU A 67 14.41 2.56 11.96
N ASN A 68 13.93 3.13 10.85
CA ASN A 68 14.77 3.69 9.79
C ASN A 68 15.65 4.85 10.28
N LYS A 69 15.13 5.69 11.17
CA LYS A 69 15.84 6.87 11.66
C LYS A 69 16.84 6.58 12.76
N TYR A 70 16.53 5.64 13.67
CA TYR A 70 17.27 5.51 14.93
C TYR A 70 17.92 4.15 15.15
N LYS A 71 17.59 3.12 14.35
CA LYS A 71 17.95 1.73 14.64
C LYS A 71 18.55 1.00 13.42
N ARG A 72 19.15 1.73 12.49
CA ARG A 72 19.91 1.12 11.40
C ARG A 72 21.17 0.44 11.94
N VAL A 73 21.46 -0.75 11.41
CA VAL A 73 22.66 -1.53 11.74
C VAL A 73 23.50 -1.65 10.46
N ASN A 74 24.76 -1.19 10.52
CA ASN A 74 25.66 -1.14 9.35
C ASN A 74 25.03 -0.43 8.14
N GLY A 75 24.30 0.66 8.41
CA GLY A 75 23.61 1.43 7.37
C GLY A 75 22.36 0.77 6.80
N LYS A 76 21.91 -0.38 7.30
CA LYS A 76 20.73 -1.12 6.81
C LYS A 76 19.60 -1.16 7.84
N LEU A 77 18.37 -1.35 7.36
CA LEU A 77 17.21 -1.59 8.23
C LEU A 77 17.37 -2.90 9.02
N ALA A 78 17.13 -2.80 10.33
CA ALA A 78 17.15 -3.92 11.27
C ALA A 78 15.79 -4.65 11.26
N ALA A 79 15.53 -5.43 10.21
CA ALA A 79 14.36 -6.31 10.13
C ALA A 79 14.42 -7.43 11.17
N ALA A 80 13.25 -7.78 11.73
CA ALA A 80 13.13 -8.90 12.65
C ALA A 80 13.21 -10.24 11.89
N SER A 81 12.70 -10.27 10.66
CA SER A 81 12.83 -11.39 9.73
C SER A 81 12.75 -10.89 8.29
N ARG A 82 13.75 -11.19 7.45
CA ARG A 82 13.69 -10.89 6.00
C ARG A 82 12.98 -11.98 5.20
N ASP A 83 12.38 -12.95 5.87
CA ASP A 83 11.79 -14.13 5.25
C ASP A 83 10.29 -13.89 4.93
N LEU A 84 10.06 -13.04 3.92
CA LEU A 84 8.76 -12.90 3.28
C LEU A 84 8.41 -14.20 2.54
N SER A 85 7.14 -14.61 2.55
CA SER A 85 6.67 -15.70 1.70
C SER A 85 6.73 -15.31 0.22
N ASP A 86 6.71 -16.30 -0.69
CA ASP A 86 6.82 -16.05 -2.13
C ASP A 86 5.70 -15.15 -2.65
N VAL A 87 4.48 -15.29 -2.13
CA VAL A 87 3.35 -14.41 -2.46
C VAL A 87 3.61 -12.97 -2.00
N GLN A 88 4.17 -12.78 -0.80
CA GLN A 88 4.48 -11.45 -0.28
C GLN A 88 5.62 -10.80 -1.06
N LYS A 89 6.66 -11.57 -1.42
CA LYS A 89 7.75 -11.11 -2.29
C LYS A 89 7.23 -10.68 -3.64
N ALA A 90 6.39 -11.49 -4.29
CA ALA A 90 5.81 -11.18 -5.59
C ALA A 90 4.99 -9.88 -5.58
N VAL A 91 4.27 -9.58 -4.49
CA VAL A 91 3.57 -8.29 -4.34
C VAL A 91 4.56 -7.13 -4.24
N VAL A 92 5.60 -7.27 -3.41
CA VAL A 92 6.61 -6.22 -3.24
C VAL A 92 7.38 -5.99 -4.54
N GLU A 93 7.74 -7.06 -5.23
CA GLU A 93 8.44 -7.03 -6.52
C GLU A 93 7.60 -6.32 -7.58
N ALA A 94 6.33 -6.69 -7.77
CA ALA A 94 5.47 -5.99 -8.71
C ALA A 94 5.34 -4.48 -8.43
N VAL A 95 5.34 -4.09 -7.15
CA VAL A 95 5.32 -2.68 -6.73
C VAL A 95 6.66 -2.00 -7.01
N VAL A 96 7.79 -2.65 -6.73
CA VAL A 96 9.12 -2.11 -6.99
C VAL A 96 9.40 -2.02 -8.48
N ASP A 97 8.99 -3.00 -9.28
CA ASP A 97 9.15 -2.98 -10.74
C ASP A 97 8.44 -1.78 -11.38
N PHE A 98 7.31 -1.36 -10.79
CA PHE A 98 6.55 -0.22 -11.28
C PHE A 98 7.04 1.11 -10.67
N TYR A 99 7.19 1.18 -9.35
CA TYR A 99 7.46 2.45 -8.64
C TYR A 99 8.95 2.67 -8.30
N GLY A 100 9.80 1.67 -8.45
CA GLY A 100 11.17 1.65 -7.95
C GLY A 100 12.08 2.69 -8.60
N ASP A 101 11.82 3.05 -9.85
CA ASP A 101 12.60 4.07 -10.57
C ASP A 101 12.15 5.51 -10.28
N PHE A 102 11.00 5.71 -9.63
CA PHE A 102 10.56 7.04 -9.23
C PHE A 102 11.44 7.58 -8.10
N SER A 103 11.73 8.87 -8.16
CA SER A 103 12.37 9.60 -7.07
C SER A 103 11.45 9.66 -5.83
N ALA A 104 12.05 9.93 -4.67
CA ALA A 104 11.29 10.12 -3.44
C ALA A 104 10.23 11.24 -3.59
N GLN A 105 10.57 12.32 -4.30
CA GLN A 105 9.68 13.44 -4.52
C GLN A 105 8.50 13.07 -5.42
N GLU A 106 8.74 12.37 -6.53
CA GLU A 106 7.66 11.93 -7.42
C GLU A 106 6.67 10.99 -6.71
N LEU A 107 7.18 10.09 -5.86
CA LEU A 107 6.33 9.24 -5.03
C LEU A 107 5.51 10.06 -4.03
N SER A 108 6.11 11.08 -3.41
CA SER A 108 5.40 11.99 -2.52
C SER A 108 4.29 12.75 -3.26
N ASP A 109 4.62 13.39 -4.38
CA ASP A 109 3.69 14.16 -5.21
C ASP A 109 2.50 13.32 -5.69
N ARG A 110 2.76 12.04 -6.03
CA ARG A 110 1.69 11.09 -6.36
C ARG A 110 0.79 10.86 -5.15
N THR A 111 1.34 10.49 -4.00
CA THR A 111 0.51 10.21 -2.81
C THR A 111 -0.31 11.42 -2.34
N HIS A 112 0.16 12.65 -2.56
CA HIS A 112 -0.60 13.86 -2.26
C HIS A 112 -1.81 14.09 -3.16
N LYS A 113 -1.83 13.48 -4.35
CA LYS A 113 -2.96 13.52 -5.29
C LYS A 113 -3.97 12.40 -5.05
N GLU A 114 -3.67 11.45 -4.16
CA GLU A 114 -4.49 10.27 -3.93
C GLU A 114 -5.48 10.47 -2.77
N GLU A 115 -6.72 10.04 -2.99
CA GLU A 115 -7.83 10.21 -2.04
C GLU A 115 -7.57 9.63 -0.63
N PRO A 116 -6.94 8.46 -0.43
CA PRO A 116 -6.72 7.93 0.91
C PRO A 116 -5.93 8.88 1.82
N TRP A 117 -4.89 9.52 1.29
CA TRP A 117 -4.09 10.48 2.04
C TRP A 117 -4.84 11.80 2.25
N GLN A 118 -5.52 12.31 1.22
CA GLN A 118 -6.29 13.55 1.28
C GLN A 118 -7.45 13.46 2.29
N ARG A 119 -8.16 12.33 2.31
CA ARG A 119 -9.28 12.10 3.25
C ARG A 119 -8.81 12.06 4.69
N ALA A 120 -7.76 11.30 4.97
CA ALA A 120 -7.20 11.22 6.32
C ALA A 120 -6.67 12.58 6.81
N ARG A 121 -6.35 13.52 5.92
CA ARG A 121 -5.93 14.89 6.26
C ARG A 121 -7.03 15.93 6.21
N ARG A 122 -8.29 15.54 6.01
CA ARG A 122 -9.40 16.50 5.96
C ARG A 122 -9.43 17.33 7.26
N GLY A 123 -9.39 18.65 7.12
CA GLY A 123 -9.40 19.59 8.24
C GLY A 123 -8.01 19.98 8.77
N LEU A 124 -6.94 19.36 8.26
CA LEU A 124 -5.57 19.75 8.58
C LEU A 124 -5.04 20.75 7.55
N LYS A 125 -4.23 21.70 8.01
CA LYS A 125 -3.44 22.57 7.14
C LYS A 125 -2.28 21.80 6.50
N GLN A 126 -1.67 22.40 5.48
CA GLN A 126 -0.60 21.75 4.73
C GLN A 126 0.60 21.45 5.62
N GLU A 127 1.01 22.39 6.47
CA GLU A 127 2.17 22.30 7.35
C GLU A 127 1.97 21.38 8.56
N GLU A 128 0.72 21.07 8.91
CA GLU A 128 0.42 20.21 10.05
C GLU A 128 0.93 18.81 9.81
N ARG A 129 1.63 18.27 10.82
CA ARG A 129 2.28 16.96 10.73
C ARG A 129 1.30 15.89 10.25
N GLY A 130 0.07 15.87 10.76
CA GLY A 130 -0.91 14.80 10.53
C GLY A 130 -0.53 13.50 11.23
N ARG A 131 -1.48 12.91 11.96
CA ARG A 131 -1.33 11.61 12.62
C ARG A 131 -2.54 10.69 12.42
N GLU A 132 -3.54 11.18 11.68
CA GLU A 132 -4.73 10.41 11.35
C GLU A 132 -4.35 9.17 10.53
N VAL A 133 -5.00 8.06 10.85
CA VAL A 133 -4.76 6.77 10.23
C VAL A 133 -5.42 6.76 8.85
N ILE A 134 -4.66 6.36 7.82
CA ILE A 134 -5.22 5.97 6.52
C ILE A 134 -5.74 4.56 6.69
N THR A 135 -7.05 4.38 6.67
CA THR A 135 -7.63 3.09 7.03
C THR A 135 -7.35 2.03 5.96
N VAL A 136 -7.26 0.76 6.38
CA VAL A 136 -7.17 -0.40 5.48
C VAL A 136 -8.28 -0.40 4.43
N LYS A 137 -9.49 0.03 4.83
CA LYS A 137 -10.65 0.15 3.95
C LYS A 137 -10.45 1.22 2.88
N GLU A 138 -9.93 2.39 3.23
CA GLU A 138 -9.67 3.47 2.27
C GLU A 138 -8.60 3.09 1.26
N MET A 139 -7.49 2.51 1.72
CA MET A 139 -6.45 1.98 0.84
C MET A 139 -7.04 0.93 -0.11
N ARG A 140 -7.71 -0.11 0.42
CA ARG A 140 -8.31 -1.17 -0.39
C ARG A 140 -9.26 -0.61 -1.44
N ASN A 141 -10.21 0.23 -1.04
CA ASN A 141 -11.24 0.73 -1.94
C ASN A 141 -10.66 1.59 -3.06
N PHE A 142 -9.70 2.46 -2.74
CA PHE A 142 -9.06 3.31 -3.74
C PHE A 142 -8.25 2.46 -4.72
N TYR A 143 -7.31 1.65 -4.25
CA TYR A 143 -6.42 0.90 -5.14
C TYR A 143 -7.13 -0.22 -5.91
N MET A 144 -8.18 -0.82 -5.35
CA MET A 144 -9.04 -1.75 -6.11
C MET A 144 -9.78 -1.02 -7.24
N LYS A 145 -10.25 0.21 -7.01
CA LYS A 145 -10.84 1.04 -8.07
C LYS A 145 -9.79 1.35 -9.16
N GLN A 146 -8.57 1.72 -8.78
CA GLN A 146 -7.49 1.96 -9.73
C GLN A 146 -7.18 0.72 -10.56
N ALA A 147 -7.10 -0.46 -9.93
CA ALA A 147 -6.87 -1.73 -10.62
C ALA A 147 -7.93 -2.07 -11.68
N LEU A 148 -9.18 -1.65 -11.46
CA LEU A 148 -10.31 -1.94 -12.35
C LEU A 148 -10.51 -0.88 -13.45
N MET A 149 -10.14 0.38 -13.19
CA MET A 149 -10.47 1.50 -14.06
C MET A 149 -9.32 2.00 -14.91
N GLU A 150 -8.07 1.74 -14.52
CA GLU A 150 -6.92 2.28 -15.22
C GLU A 150 -6.41 1.35 -16.33
N GLU A 151 -5.86 1.95 -17.39
CA GLU A 151 -5.13 1.20 -18.40
C GLU A 151 -3.95 0.48 -17.74
N ARG A 152 -3.64 -0.75 -18.19
CA ARG A 152 -2.62 -1.64 -17.61
C ARG A 152 -1.21 -1.03 -17.49
N ARG A 153 -0.97 0.16 -18.06
CA ARG A 153 0.30 0.89 -18.03
C ARG A 153 0.42 1.95 -16.93
N SER A 154 -0.66 2.35 -16.26
CA SER A 154 -0.60 3.40 -15.22
C SER A 154 -0.65 2.87 -13.78
N VAL A 155 -0.82 1.55 -13.63
CA VAL A 155 -0.76 0.83 -12.36
C VAL A 155 0.17 -0.37 -12.45
N PRO A 156 0.73 -0.87 -11.33
CA PRO A 156 1.48 -2.12 -11.32
C PRO A 156 0.60 -3.29 -11.75
N SER A 157 1.20 -4.25 -12.45
CA SER A 157 0.52 -5.49 -12.80
C SER A 157 0.48 -6.44 -11.61
N ALA A 158 -0.68 -7.03 -11.33
CA ALA A 158 -0.78 -8.06 -10.30
C ALA A 158 0.13 -9.27 -10.65
N PRO A 159 0.85 -9.85 -9.68
CA PRO A 159 1.68 -11.03 -9.93
C PRO A 159 0.81 -12.23 -10.27
N SER A 160 0.66 -12.52 -11.56
CA SER A 160 -0.30 -13.49 -12.10
C SER A 160 0.06 -14.95 -11.86
N GLU A 161 1.33 -15.26 -11.57
CA GLU A 161 1.80 -16.64 -11.39
C GLU A 161 1.74 -17.12 -9.93
N THR A 162 1.68 -16.19 -8.97
CA THR A 162 1.75 -16.49 -7.52
C THR A 162 0.42 -16.28 -6.81
N LEU A 163 -0.47 -15.46 -7.38
CA LEU A 163 -1.84 -15.31 -6.90
C LEU A 163 -2.69 -16.40 -7.54
N SER A 164 -3.05 -17.40 -6.74
CA SER A 164 -3.94 -18.48 -7.17
C SER A 164 -5.16 -17.90 -7.89
N SER A 165 -5.59 -18.55 -8.98
CA SER A 165 -6.87 -18.25 -9.64
C SER A 165 -8.04 -18.28 -8.65
N ALA A 166 -7.94 -19.05 -7.56
CA ALA A 166 -8.92 -19.07 -6.49
C ALA A 166 -8.97 -17.78 -5.66
N ASP A 167 -7.83 -17.11 -5.43
CA ASP A 167 -7.79 -15.84 -4.68
C ASP A 167 -8.39 -14.71 -5.53
N VAL A 168 -8.05 -14.65 -6.82
CA VAL A 168 -8.63 -13.69 -7.77
C VAL A 168 -10.13 -13.93 -7.94
N ALA A 169 -10.56 -15.18 -8.17
CA ALA A 169 -11.97 -15.53 -8.31
C ALA A 169 -12.78 -15.18 -7.04
N LYS A 170 -12.19 -15.34 -5.86
CA LYS A 170 -12.82 -14.98 -4.59
C LYS A 170 -12.95 -13.47 -4.41
N VAL A 171 -11.93 -12.69 -4.80
CA VAL A 171 -12.00 -11.23 -4.81
C VAL A 171 -13.08 -10.74 -5.79
N GLU A 172 -13.14 -11.32 -7.00
CA GLU A 172 -14.18 -11.01 -7.98
C GLU A 172 -15.58 -11.41 -7.52
N GLU A 173 -15.72 -12.55 -6.84
CA GLU A 173 -16.99 -13.00 -6.27
C GLU A 173 -17.46 -12.05 -5.15
N VAL A 174 -16.59 -11.72 -4.20
CA VAL A 174 -16.90 -10.75 -3.14
C VAL A 174 -17.26 -9.40 -3.72
N GLY A 175 -16.52 -8.93 -4.74
CA GLY A 175 -16.84 -7.70 -5.47
C GLY A 175 -18.23 -7.74 -6.11
N ARG A 176 -18.59 -8.84 -6.79
CA ARG A 176 -19.92 -9.05 -7.39
C ARG A 176 -21.03 -9.10 -6.34
N GLN A 177 -20.82 -9.76 -5.21
CA GLN A 177 -21.80 -9.84 -4.12
C GLN A 177 -22.04 -8.46 -3.49
N GLN A 178 -20.97 -7.70 -3.27
CA GLN A 178 -21.06 -6.34 -2.73
C GLN A 178 -21.82 -5.42 -3.70
N ALA A 179 -21.51 -5.48 -5.00
CA ALA A 179 -22.21 -4.73 -6.04
C ALA A 179 -23.71 -5.05 -6.09
N LYS A 180 -24.08 -6.33 -6.03
CA LYS A 180 -25.50 -6.77 -5.96
C LYS A 180 -26.19 -6.22 -4.71
N LYS A 181 -25.54 -6.29 -3.55
CA LYS A 181 -26.10 -5.77 -2.29
C LYS A 181 -26.36 -4.27 -2.37
N TRP A 182 -25.43 -3.51 -2.95
CA TRP A 182 -25.61 -2.07 -3.17
C TRP A 182 -26.70 -1.75 -4.19
N ALA A 183 -26.81 -2.53 -5.28
CA ALA A 183 -27.89 -2.37 -6.25
C ALA A 183 -29.27 -2.56 -5.61
N ALA A 184 -29.46 -3.63 -4.83
CA ALA A 184 -30.70 -3.88 -4.10
C ALA A 184 -31.01 -2.79 -3.05
N THR A 185 -29.97 -2.28 -2.38
CA THR A 185 -30.13 -1.16 -1.43
C THR A 185 -30.54 0.13 -2.13
N LEU A 186 -29.98 0.41 -3.31
CA LEU A 186 -30.32 1.59 -4.12
C LEU A 186 -31.71 1.49 -4.75
N GLU A 187 -32.16 0.29 -5.13
CA GLU A 187 -33.56 0.05 -5.54
C GLU A 187 -34.53 0.34 -4.39
N TRP A 188 -34.28 -0.20 -3.20
CA TRP A 188 -35.13 0.06 -2.04
C TRP A 188 -35.23 1.55 -1.67
N LEU A 189 -34.14 2.30 -1.84
CA LEU A 189 -34.11 3.76 -1.59
C LEU A 189 -34.89 4.58 -2.63
N LYS A 190 -35.17 4.03 -3.82
CA LYS A 190 -35.98 4.71 -4.85
C LYS A 190 -37.49 4.62 -4.57
N ASP A 191 -37.91 3.61 -3.80
CA ASP A 191 -39.31 3.35 -3.48
C ASP A 191 -39.75 3.94 -2.13
N LYS A 192 -38.95 4.86 -1.56
CA LYS A 192 -39.23 5.64 -0.35
C LYS A 192 -39.25 7.13 -0.64
#